data_AF-A0A2K5LAH9-F1
#
_entry.id   AF-A0A2K5LAH9-F1
#
_cell.length_a   1.000
_cell.length_b   1.000
_cell.length_c   1.000
_cell.angle_alpha   90.00
_cell.angle_beta   90.00
_cell.angle_gamma   90.00
#
_symmetry.space_group_name_H-M   'P 1'
#
loop_
_entity.id
_entity.type
_entity.pdbx_description
1 polymer ?
#
loop_
_entity_poly.entity_id
_entity_poly.type
_entity_poly.pdbx_seq_one_letter_code
_entity_poly.pdbx_strand_id
1 'polypeptide(L)'
;MNVLLGGFVIFATFVTLCNASCFFIPNERFPGDSTRECTDLKGNKHPINSKWQTDNCERCSCYETEIICCTLIATPVGYDKKRCRRIFKKEDCKYIVVEKKDSKKTCPIDQWIL
;
A
#
# COMPACT_ATOMS: atom_id res chain seq x y z
N MET A 1 27.46 -49.14 -9.81
CA MET A 1 27.89 -48.34 -10.98
C MET A 1 26.66 -47.67 -11.57
N ASN A 2 26.59 -46.34 -11.48
CA ASN A 2 26.05 -45.41 -12.48
C ASN A 2 25.49 -44.16 -11.80
N VAL A 3 26.43 -43.23 -11.63
CA VAL A 3 26.24 -41.81 -11.43
C VAL A 3 25.63 -41.24 -12.70
N LEU A 4 24.47 -40.59 -12.61
CA LEU A 4 23.95 -39.66 -13.61
C LEU A 4 23.63 -38.36 -12.87
N LEU A 5 24.50 -37.36 -13.04
CA LEU A 5 24.20 -36.07 -13.67
C LEU A 5 23.00 -35.37 -13.02
N GLY A 6 23.16 -34.34 -12.19
CA GLY A 6 23.86 -33.09 -12.52
C GLY A 6 22.90 -32.17 -13.30
N GLY A 7 22.21 -31.26 -12.61
CA GLY A 7 21.37 -30.24 -13.28
C GLY A 7 20.38 -29.53 -12.36
N PHE A 8 20.80 -28.35 -11.87
CA PHE A 8 20.04 -27.31 -11.15
C PHE A 8 18.55 -27.19 -11.53
N VAL A 9 17.68 -26.98 -10.51
CA VAL A 9 16.91 -25.72 -10.36
C VAL A 9 16.61 -25.52 -8.88
N ILE A 10 17.32 -24.61 -8.21
CA ILE A 10 16.84 -24.00 -6.98
C ILE A 10 15.63 -23.17 -7.41
N PHE A 11 14.42 -23.68 -7.20
CA PHE A 11 13.22 -22.84 -7.24
C PHE A 11 13.29 -21.91 -6.03
N ALA A 12 14.10 -20.86 -6.14
CA ALA A 12 13.88 -19.64 -5.39
C ALA A 12 12.56 -19.09 -5.93
N THR A 13 11.45 -19.61 -5.42
CA THR A 13 10.16 -18.93 -5.53
C THR A 13 10.39 -17.58 -4.89
N PHE A 14 10.56 -16.56 -5.73
CA PHE A 14 10.49 -15.18 -5.31
C PHE A 14 9.19 -15.07 -4.52
N VAL A 15 9.30 -15.04 -3.19
CA VAL A 15 8.18 -14.61 -2.35
C VAL A 15 8.02 -13.15 -2.72
N THR A 16 7.10 -12.88 -3.64
CA THR A 16 6.74 -11.52 -4.00
C THR A 16 6.16 -10.89 -2.74
N LEU A 17 7.01 -10.17 -2.00
CA LEU A 17 6.62 -9.29 -0.91
C LEU A 17 5.88 -8.08 -1.50
N CYS A 18 4.73 -8.33 -2.13
CA CYS A 18 3.77 -7.29 -2.43
C CYS A 18 3.01 -7.03 -1.13
N ASN A 19 3.62 -6.27 -0.22
CA ASN A 19 3.00 -5.94 1.06
C ASN A 19 1.97 -4.80 0.93
N ALA A 20 1.73 -4.25 -0.26
CA ALA A 20 0.80 -3.14 -0.42
C ALA A 20 -0.58 -3.54 0.10
N SER A 21 -0.98 -2.93 1.23
CA SER A 21 -2.29 -3.15 1.82
C SER A 21 -3.33 -2.48 0.95
N CYS A 22 -3.94 -3.26 0.05
CA CYS A 22 -4.98 -2.83 -0.88
C CYS A 22 -6.31 -3.52 -0.57
N PHE A 23 -7.41 -2.85 -0.91
CA PHE A 23 -8.74 -3.41 -0.87
C PHE A 23 -9.50 -3.07 -2.15
N PHE A 24 -10.54 -3.86 -2.39
CA PHE A 24 -11.33 -3.84 -3.62
C PHE A 24 -12.77 -3.50 -3.27
N ILE A 25 -13.37 -2.56 -3.99
CA ILE A 25 -14.79 -2.23 -3.90
C ILE A 25 -15.41 -2.63 -5.24
N PRO A 26 -16.40 -3.54 -5.27
CA PRO A 26 -17.11 -3.85 -6.50
C PRO A 26 -17.77 -2.60 -7.09
N ASN A 27 -17.64 -2.40 -8.40
CA ASN A 27 -18.38 -1.36 -9.11
C ASN A 27 -19.72 -1.95 -9.54
N GLU A 28 -20.72 -1.90 -8.66
CA GLU A 28 -22.05 -2.43 -8.93
C GLU A 28 -22.70 -1.67 -10.10
N ARG A 29 -23.07 -2.41 -11.15
CA ARG A 29 -23.80 -1.87 -12.29
C ARG A 29 -25.23 -2.36 -12.27
N PHE A 30 -26.17 -1.44 -12.36
CA PHE A 30 -27.58 -1.78 -12.49
C PHE A 30 -27.95 -1.98 -13.97
N PRO A 31 -28.87 -2.90 -14.30
CA PRO A 31 -29.41 -3.01 -15.64
C PRO A 31 -30.02 -1.68 -16.09
N GLY A 32 -29.50 -1.09 -17.17
CA GLY A 32 -29.88 0.24 -17.67
C GLY A 32 -28.96 1.37 -17.25
N ASP A 33 -27.95 1.10 -16.41
CA ASP A 33 -26.91 2.05 -16.07
C ASP A 33 -25.89 2.19 -17.22
N SER A 34 -25.90 3.34 -17.86
CA SER A 34 -24.95 3.71 -18.92
C SER A 34 -23.75 4.51 -18.40
N THR A 35 -23.69 4.76 -17.08
CA THR A 35 -22.61 5.55 -16.50
C THR A 35 -21.29 4.78 -16.54
N ARG A 36 -20.22 5.48 -16.94
CA ARG A 36 -18.85 4.96 -17.00
C ARG A 36 -18.04 5.51 -15.83
N GLU A 37 -18.59 5.34 -14.64
CA GLU A 37 -18.06 5.90 -13.41
C GLU A 37 -18.08 4.85 -12.30
N CYS A 38 -17.24 5.04 -11.29
CA CYS A 38 -17.32 4.32 -10.03
C CYS A 38 -17.83 5.24 -8.94
N THR A 39 -18.56 4.70 -7.98
CA THR A 39 -18.98 5.43 -6.76
C THR A 39 -18.12 4.97 -5.59
N ASP A 40 -17.37 5.88 -4.97
CA ASP A 40 -16.53 5.56 -3.82
C ASP A 40 -17.33 5.39 -2.52
N LEU A 41 -16.68 4.98 -1.42
CA LEU A 41 -17.33 4.76 -0.12
C LEU A 41 -17.95 6.04 0.50
N LYS A 42 -17.59 7.23 -0.02
CA LYS A 42 -18.19 8.51 0.40
C LYS A 42 -19.32 8.96 -0.54
N GLY A 43 -19.62 8.19 -1.59
CA GLY A 43 -20.62 8.51 -2.60
C GLY A 43 -20.14 9.41 -3.72
N ASN A 44 -18.83 9.72 -3.80
CA ASN A 44 -18.32 10.54 -4.91
C ASN A 44 -18.18 9.69 -6.17
N LYS A 45 -18.46 10.30 -7.31
CA LYS A 45 -18.33 9.66 -8.62
C LYS A 45 -16.97 9.94 -9.24
N HIS A 46 -16.34 8.91 -9.76
CA HIS A 46 -15.02 8.96 -10.40
C HIS A 46 -15.10 8.32 -11.78
N PRO A 47 -14.57 8.94 -12.85
CA PRO A 47 -14.57 8.32 -14.18
C PRO A 47 -13.78 7.01 -14.21
N ILE A 48 -14.17 6.08 -15.09
CA ILE A 48 -13.36 4.88 -15.34
C ILE A 48 -11.94 5.26 -15.80
N ASN A 49 -10.94 4.50 -15.34
CA ASN A 49 -9.50 4.72 -15.49
C ASN A 49 -8.95 5.97 -14.80
N SER A 50 -9.77 6.68 -14.01
CA SER A 50 -9.28 7.76 -13.17
C SER A 50 -8.58 7.23 -11.91
N LYS A 51 -7.73 8.08 -11.34
CA LYS A 51 -7.04 7.84 -10.07
C LYS A 51 -7.22 9.04 -9.16
N TRP A 52 -7.42 8.81 -7.87
CA TRP A 52 -7.52 9.86 -6.87
C TRP A 52 -6.85 9.45 -5.57
N GLN A 53 -6.58 10.43 -4.72
CA GLN A 53 -6.08 10.20 -3.37
C GLN A 53 -7.18 10.50 -2.35
N THR A 54 -7.35 9.61 -1.37
CA THR A 54 -8.32 9.80 -0.29
C THR A 54 -7.70 10.58 0.87
N ASP A 55 -8.55 11.17 1.71
CA ASP A 55 -8.14 11.81 2.97
C ASP A 55 -7.56 10.81 4.00
N ASN A 56 -7.69 9.51 3.71
CA ASN A 56 -7.14 8.41 4.49
C ASN A 56 -5.78 7.95 3.95
N CYS A 57 -5.15 8.73 3.08
CA CYS A 57 -3.85 8.42 2.50
C CYS A 57 -3.85 7.13 1.69
N GLU A 58 -4.90 6.91 0.90
CA GLU A 58 -4.97 5.82 -0.07
C GLU A 58 -4.92 6.40 -1.47
N ARG A 59 -4.30 5.67 -2.39
CA ARG A 59 -4.46 5.91 -3.82
C ARG A 59 -5.47 4.92 -4.36
N CYS A 60 -6.57 5.44 -4.87
CA CYS A 60 -7.63 4.67 -5.48
C CYS A 60 -7.58 4.79 -7.01
N SER A 61 -8.01 3.74 -7.69
CA SER A 61 -8.16 3.68 -9.15
C SER A 61 -9.52 3.08 -9.48
N CYS A 62 -10.29 3.72 -10.35
CA CYS A 62 -11.58 3.23 -10.82
C CYS A 62 -11.39 2.40 -12.08
N TYR A 63 -11.89 1.17 -12.08
CA TYR A 63 -11.91 0.26 -13.22
C TYR A 63 -13.35 -0.09 -13.60
N GLU A 64 -13.51 -0.81 -14.70
CA GLU A 64 -14.84 -1.20 -15.21
C GLU A 64 -15.65 -1.96 -14.16
N THR A 65 -15.03 -2.90 -13.45
CA THR A 65 -15.71 -3.83 -12.53
C THR A 65 -15.48 -3.51 -11.05
N GLU A 66 -14.51 -2.66 -10.71
CA GLU A 66 -14.09 -2.44 -9.34
C GLU A 66 -13.33 -1.13 -9.14
N ILE A 67 -13.27 -0.68 -7.90
CA ILE A 67 -12.31 0.32 -7.42
C ILE A 67 -11.24 -0.43 -6.64
N ILE A 68 -9.96 -0.15 -6.94
CA ILE A 68 -8.82 -0.65 -6.16
C ILE A 68 -8.24 0.53 -5.38
N CYS A 69 -8.20 0.42 -4.05
CA CYS A 69 -7.59 1.41 -3.17
C CYS A 69 -6.42 0.79 -2.40
N CYS A 70 -5.25 1.43 -2.44
CA CYS A 70 -4.06 0.98 -1.73
C CYS A 70 -3.54 2.06 -0.79
N THR A 71 -3.08 1.68 0.39
CA THR A 71 -2.41 2.62 1.31
C THR A 71 -1.16 3.23 0.67
N LEU A 72 -0.94 4.52 0.90
CA LEU A 72 0.31 5.22 0.61
C LEU A 72 1.24 5.24 1.83
N ILE A 73 0.76 4.78 2.98
CA ILE A 73 1.46 4.92 4.26
C ILE A 73 2.47 3.79 4.43
N ALA A 74 3.74 4.09 4.12
CA ALA A 74 4.84 3.23 4.54
C ALA A 74 5.02 3.30 6.06
N THR A 75 5.00 2.14 6.70
CA THR A 75 5.15 1.99 8.15
C THR A 75 6.58 1.60 8.51
N PRO A 76 7.29 2.40 9.33
CA PRO A 76 8.63 2.06 9.79
C PRO A 76 8.51 0.98 10.87
N VAL A 77 9.26 -0.10 10.70
CA VAL A 77 9.24 -1.25 11.62
C VAL A 77 10.62 -1.52 12.22
N GLY A 78 11.68 -1.21 11.50
CA GLY A 78 13.07 -1.30 11.95
C GLY A 78 13.58 0.06 12.40
N TYR A 79 13.52 0.32 13.71
CA TYR A 79 14.14 1.47 14.36
C TYR A 79 14.29 1.20 15.86
N ASP A 80 15.10 2.00 16.56
CA ASP A 80 15.26 1.87 18.01
C ASP A 80 13.98 2.29 18.77
N LYS A 81 13.11 1.32 19.04
CA LYS A 81 11.84 1.55 19.77
C LYS A 81 12.05 1.97 21.24
N LYS A 82 13.25 1.79 21.81
CA LYS A 82 13.55 2.23 23.18
C LYS A 82 13.79 3.73 23.20
N ARG A 83 14.66 4.24 22.32
CA ARG A 83 15.05 5.66 22.28
C ARG A 83 14.18 6.53 21.37
N CYS A 84 13.49 5.93 20.40
CA CYS A 84 12.75 6.65 19.36
C CYS A 84 11.26 6.27 19.34
N ARG A 85 10.46 7.16 18.75
CA ARG A 85 9.03 6.96 18.50
C ARG A 85 8.69 7.39 17.08
N ARG A 86 7.67 6.76 16.49
CA ARG A 86 7.12 7.17 15.20
C ARG A 86 5.97 8.16 15.40
N ILE A 87 5.86 9.13 14.51
CA ILE A 87 4.80 10.14 14.47
C ILE A 87 4.22 10.12 13.06
N PHE A 88 2.90 10.01 12.95
CA PHE A 88 2.23 10.10 11.65
C PHE A 88 2.06 11.57 11.25
N LYS A 89 2.50 11.91 10.05
CA LYS A 89 2.31 13.21 9.41
C LYS A 89 1.24 13.05 8.33
N LYS A 90 0.00 13.40 8.69
CA LYS A 90 -1.18 13.15 7.85
C LYS A 90 -1.12 13.96 6.56
N GLU A 91 -0.65 15.20 6.65
CA GLU A 91 -0.44 16.11 5.53
C GLU A 91 0.48 15.53 4.44
N ASP A 92 1.44 14.70 4.86
CA ASP A 92 2.43 14.07 3.99
C ASP A 92 2.17 12.58 3.76
N CYS A 93 1.11 12.03 4.37
CA CYS A 93 0.79 10.60 4.37
C CYS A 93 1.97 9.68 4.74
N LYS A 94 2.83 10.12 5.66
CA LYS A 94 4.06 9.40 6.03
C LYS A 94 4.28 9.34 7.53
N TYR A 95 5.06 8.36 7.97
CA TYR A 95 5.63 8.39 9.32
C TYR A 95 7.00 9.06 9.32
N ILE A 96 7.28 9.79 10.38
CA ILE A 96 8.65 10.15 10.77
C ILE A 96 9.01 9.40 12.03
N VAL A 97 10.28 9.06 12.21
CA VAL A 97 10.79 8.49 13.46
C VAL A 97 11.71 9.51 14.09
N VAL A 98 11.45 9.87 15.34
CA VAL A 98 12.17 10.91 16.08
C VAL A 98 12.57 10.42 17.46
N GLU A 99 13.55 11.06 18.08
CA GLU A 99 13.93 10.75 19.45
C GLU A 99 12.75 11.00 20.40
N LYS A 100 12.62 10.18 21.45
CA LYS A 100 11.63 10.42 22.50
C LYS A 100 11.97 11.66 23.34
N LYS A 101 13.26 11.95 23.50
CA LYS A 101 13.75 13.09 24.31
C LYS A 101 13.65 14.42 23.56
N ASP A 102 13.81 14.40 22.23
CA ASP A 102 13.73 15.58 21.38
C ASP A 102 13.07 15.24 20.05
N SER A 103 11.81 15.63 19.88
CA SER A 103 11.05 15.35 18.66
C SER A 103 11.52 16.13 17.43
N LYS A 104 12.48 17.06 17.58
CA LYS A 104 13.10 17.76 16.43
C LYS A 104 14.22 16.92 15.80
N LYS A 105 14.76 15.94 16.52
CA LYS A 105 15.81 15.04 16.01
C LYS A 105 15.21 13.76 15.45
N THR A 106 15.52 13.47 14.20
CA THR A 106 15.11 12.22 13.55
C THR A 106 16.00 11.06 14.02
N CYS A 107 15.43 9.86 14.01
CA CYS A 107 16.17 8.62 14.23
C CYS A 107 16.40 7.89 12.91
N PRO A 108 17.47 7.10 12.80
CA PRO A 108 17.66 6.20 11.67
C PRO A 108 16.58 5.13 11.62
N ILE A 109 16.24 4.71 10.41
CA ILE A 109 15.23 3.69 10.11
C ILE A 109 15.88 2.67 9.18
N ASP A 110 15.88 1.42 9.60
CA ASP A 110 16.55 0.33 8.91
C ASP A 110 15.57 -0.44 8.00
N GLN A 111 14.26 -0.37 8.31
CA GLN A 111 13.24 -1.12 7.57
C GLN A 111 11.88 -0.45 7.57
N TRP A 112 11.26 -0.44 6.39
CA TRP A 112 9.88 -0.04 6.14
C TRP A 112 9.06 -1.23 5.62
N ILE A 113 7.75 -1.19 5.88
CA ILE A 113 6.75 -2.06 5.25
C ILE A 113 5.67 -1.13 4.68
N LEU A 114 5.30 -1.32 3.42
CA LEU A 114 4.15 -0.69 2.78
C LEU A 114 3.07 -1.73 2.62
#